data_AF-R7V921-F1
#
_entry.id   AF-R7V921-F1
#
_cell.length_a   1.000
_cell.length_b   1.000
_cell.length_c   1.000
_cell.angle_alpha   90.00
_cell.angle_beta   90.00
_cell.angle_gamma   90.00
#
_symmetry.space_group_name_H-M   'P 1'
#
loop_
_entity.id
_entity.type
_entity.pdbx_description
1 polymer ?
#
loop_
_entity_poly.entity_id
_entity_poly.type
_entity_poly.pdbx_seq_one_letter_code
_entity_poly.pdbx_strand_id
1 'polypeptide(L)'
;MKKAIWAIWKHRGDDHQDCLDWCASKQGKPVKNVLPKFVVDAIKPVFEALTKDDLLKKCLHGGSQNPNESFHHLIWERCPKTVFVGRRRLELGVFDAVLVFNGGESERLKVLKNLNINPGHHAIKFAFGVDTNRIKRSVYGGDLDHIASRRNKSASVAPDDNNYCAGGF
;
A
#
# COMPACT_ATOMS: atom_id res chain seq x y z
N MET A 1 -8.79 -12.33 -14.52
CA MET A 1 -8.34 -10.97 -14.15
C MET A 1 -8.55 -9.95 -15.28
N LYS A 2 -8.01 -10.14 -16.50
CA LYS A 2 -8.19 -9.20 -17.63
C LYS A 2 -9.64 -8.81 -17.93
N LYS A 3 -10.55 -9.79 -18.00
CA LYS A 3 -11.99 -9.54 -18.24
C LYS A 3 -12.61 -8.61 -17.20
N ALA A 4 -12.26 -8.79 -15.92
CA ALA A 4 -12.77 -7.94 -14.84
C ALA A 4 -12.23 -6.50 -14.94
N ILE A 5 -10.97 -6.32 -15.33
CA ILE A 5 -10.38 -4.98 -15.55
C ILE A 5 -11.11 -4.25 -16.68
N TRP A 6 -11.37 -4.93 -17.79
CA TRP A 6 -12.13 -4.35 -18.91
C TRP A 6 -13.59 -4.08 -18.55
N ALA A 7 -14.22 -4.92 -17.72
CA ALA A 7 -15.55 -4.67 -17.21
C ALA A 7 -15.65 -3.37 -16.40
N ILE A 8 -14.60 -3.00 -15.64
CA ILE A 8 -14.55 -1.73 -14.90
C ILE A 8 -14.47 -0.54 -15.87
N TRP A 9 -13.62 -0.62 -16.90
CA TRP A 9 -13.50 0.45 -17.90
C TRP A 9 -14.83 0.66 -18.65
N LYS A 10 -15.46 -0.43 -19.11
CA LYS A 10 -16.77 -0.42 -19.78
C LYS A 10 -17.86 0.17 -18.89
N HIS A 11 -17.91 -0.25 -17.63
CA HIS A 11 -18.87 0.28 -16.65
C HIS A 11 -18.76 1.81 -16.51
N ARG A 12 -17.54 2.38 -16.54
CA ARG A 12 -17.34 3.83 -16.49
C ARG A 12 -17.84 4.55 -17.74
N GLY A 13 -17.93 3.87 -18.88
CA GLY A 13 -18.52 4.35 -20.13
C GLY A 13 -19.99 3.98 -20.31
N ASP A 14 -20.68 3.59 -19.24
CA ASP A 14 -22.09 3.16 -19.23
C ASP A 14 -22.39 1.83 -19.97
N ASP A 15 -21.37 1.02 -20.23
CA ASP A 15 -21.52 -0.35 -20.74
C ASP A 15 -21.45 -1.37 -19.59
N HIS A 16 -22.60 -1.97 -19.28
CA HIS A 16 -22.79 -2.87 -18.12
C HIS A 16 -22.81 -4.36 -18.48
N GLN A 17 -22.50 -4.74 -19.73
CA GLN A 17 -22.61 -6.14 -20.19
C GLN A 17 -21.76 -7.11 -19.34
N ASP A 18 -20.49 -6.73 -19.10
CA ASP A 18 -19.50 -7.58 -18.43
C ASP A 18 -19.42 -7.36 -16.91
N CYS A 19 -20.32 -6.54 -16.34
CA CYS A 19 -20.33 -6.23 -14.92
C CYS A 19 -20.61 -7.47 -14.05
N LEU A 20 -20.12 -7.47 -12.81
CA LEU A 20 -20.46 -8.50 -11.82
C LEU A 20 -21.45 -7.95 -10.79
N ASP A 21 -21.61 -8.63 -9.65
CA ASP A 21 -22.63 -8.36 -8.63
C ASP A 21 -22.48 -6.98 -7.95
N TRP A 22 -21.32 -6.34 -8.09
CA TRP A 22 -21.05 -4.99 -7.60
C TRP A 22 -21.76 -3.89 -8.41
N CYS A 23 -22.27 -4.19 -9.60
CA CYS A 23 -22.89 -3.19 -10.46
C CYS A 23 -24.33 -2.87 -10.05
N ALA A 24 -24.58 -1.60 -9.71
CA ALA A 24 -25.90 -1.07 -9.38
C ALA A 24 -26.95 -1.33 -10.48
N SER A 25 -26.56 -1.27 -11.77
CA SER A 25 -27.49 -1.53 -12.88
C SER A 25 -28.06 -2.95 -12.86
N LYS A 26 -27.26 -3.95 -12.48
CA LYS A 26 -27.72 -5.34 -12.34
C LYS A 26 -28.65 -5.53 -11.13
N GLN A 27 -28.57 -4.62 -10.16
CA GLN A 27 -29.44 -4.56 -8.99
C GLN A 27 -30.68 -3.67 -9.21
N GLY A 28 -30.92 -3.19 -10.44
CA GLY A 28 -32.05 -2.30 -10.75
C GLY A 28 -31.90 -0.87 -10.20
N LYS A 29 -30.69 -0.48 -9.77
CA LYS A 29 -30.40 0.84 -9.21
C LYS A 29 -29.75 1.75 -10.27
N PRO A 30 -29.97 3.08 -10.18
CA PRO A 30 -29.31 4.01 -11.09
C PRO A 30 -27.80 3.95 -10.92
N VAL A 31 -27.10 3.90 -12.05
CA VAL A 31 -25.63 3.92 -12.08
C VAL A 31 -25.17 5.34 -11.82
N LYS A 32 -24.36 5.51 -10.78
CA LYS A 32 -23.70 6.77 -10.45
C LYS A 32 -22.29 6.78 -11.03
N ASN A 33 -21.74 7.96 -11.31
CA ASN A 33 -20.34 8.16 -11.73
C ASN A 33 -19.97 7.60 -13.13
N VAL A 34 -20.90 7.68 -14.09
CA VAL A 34 -20.57 7.53 -15.51
C VAL A 34 -19.67 8.69 -15.93
N LEU A 35 -18.58 8.38 -16.62
CA LEU A 35 -17.62 9.36 -17.09
C LEU A 35 -17.97 9.78 -18.54
N PRO A 36 -17.79 11.06 -18.89
CA PRO A 36 -17.91 11.49 -20.28
C PRO A 36 -16.96 10.70 -21.19
N LYS A 37 -17.39 10.46 -22.43
CA LYS A 37 -16.64 9.65 -23.40
C LYS A 37 -15.18 10.08 -23.56
N PHE A 38 -14.91 11.38 -23.64
CA PHE A 38 -13.54 11.89 -23.77
C PHE A 38 -12.63 11.49 -22.59
N VAL A 39 -13.18 11.40 -21.37
CA VAL A 39 -12.43 10.96 -20.17
C VAL A 39 -12.16 9.46 -20.26
N VAL A 40 -13.18 8.67 -20.63
CA VAL A 40 -13.08 7.20 -20.79
C VAL A 40 -12.02 6.84 -21.84
N ASP A 41 -12.00 7.56 -22.95
CA ASP A 41 -11.00 7.40 -24.01
C ASP A 41 -9.60 7.79 -23.52
N ALA A 42 -9.49 8.90 -22.78
CA ALA A 42 -8.22 9.37 -22.22
C ALA A 42 -7.60 8.40 -21.19
N ILE A 43 -8.42 7.71 -20.39
CA ILE A 43 -7.94 6.75 -19.39
C ILE A 43 -7.76 5.32 -19.93
N LYS A 44 -8.25 5.03 -21.14
CA LYS A 44 -8.13 3.69 -21.75
C LYS A 44 -6.70 3.13 -21.76
N PRO A 45 -5.64 3.91 -22.09
CA PRO A 45 -4.26 3.40 -22.07
C PRO A 45 -3.83 2.90 -20.68
N VAL A 46 -4.39 3.45 -19.60
CA VAL A 46 -4.14 2.98 -18.23
C VAL A 46 -4.70 1.57 -18.05
N PHE A 47 -5.93 1.32 -18.49
CA PHE A 47 -6.54 -0.01 -18.40
C PHE A 47 -5.82 -1.03 -19.28
N GLU A 48 -5.36 -0.63 -20.46
CA GLU A 48 -4.51 -1.47 -21.31
C GLU A 48 -3.21 -1.86 -20.59
N ALA A 49 -2.52 -0.89 -19.97
CA ALA A 49 -1.34 -1.15 -19.16
C ALA A 49 -1.62 -2.09 -17.97
N LEU A 50 -2.79 -1.94 -17.32
CA LEU A 50 -3.22 -2.80 -16.22
C LEU A 50 -3.52 -4.24 -16.66
N THR A 51 -3.81 -4.47 -17.95
CA THR A 51 -4.04 -5.82 -18.49
C THR A 51 -2.78 -6.55 -18.95
N LYS A 52 -1.60 -5.93 -18.85
CA LYS A 52 -0.31 -6.57 -19.21
C LYS A 52 -0.06 -7.81 -18.36
N ASP A 53 0.30 -8.93 -19.00
CA ASP A 53 0.51 -10.21 -18.32
C ASP A 53 1.60 -10.13 -17.24
N ASP A 54 2.65 -9.34 -17.46
CA ASP A 54 3.72 -9.17 -16.48
C ASP A 54 3.23 -8.48 -15.20
N LEU A 55 2.23 -7.61 -15.29
CA LEU A 55 1.62 -6.98 -14.12
C LEU A 55 0.70 -7.97 -13.41
N LEU A 56 -0.16 -8.67 -14.16
CA LEU A 56 -1.13 -9.60 -13.59
C LEU A 56 -0.45 -10.83 -12.95
N LYS A 57 0.68 -11.30 -13.51
CA LYS A 57 1.48 -12.37 -12.91
C LYS A 57 1.97 -12.00 -11.50
N LYS A 58 2.25 -10.72 -11.23
CA LYS A 58 2.61 -10.26 -9.87
C LYS A 58 1.43 -10.37 -8.90
N CYS A 59 0.20 -10.22 -9.39
CA CYS A 59 -1.03 -10.36 -8.59
C CYS A 59 -1.40 -11.82 -8.28
N LEU A 60 -0.91 -12.81 -9.07
CA LEU A 60 -1.25 -14.23 -8.88
C LEU A 60 -0.72 -14.82 -7.56
N HIS A 61 0.40 -14.29 -7.06
CA HIS A 61 1.03 -14.78 -5.84
C HIS A 61 0.29 -14.34 -4.56
N GLY A 62 -0.78 -13.54 -4.69
CA GLY A 62 -1.52 -12.99 -3.54
C GLY A 62 -0.66 -12.10 -2.64
N GLY A 63 0.49 -11.62 -3.14
CA GLY A 63 1.34 -10.70 -2.43
C GLY A 63 0.57 -9.42 -2.13
N SER A 64 0.39 -9.11 -0.85
CA SER A 64 -0.26 -7.86 -0.45
C SER A 64 0.61 -6.65 -0.84
N GLN A 65 -0.02 -5.50 -1.08
CA GLN A 65 0.70 -4.23 -1.27
C GLN A 65 1.38 -3.73 0.03
N ASN A 66 1.16 -4.42 1.15
CA ASN A 66 1.64 -4.09 2.48
C ASN A 66 3.14 -3.76 2.55
N PRO A 67 4.08 -4.48 1.89
CA PRO A 67 5.50 -4.10 1.95
C PRO A 67 5.78 -2.72 1.33
N ASN A 68 5.13 -2.40 0.20
CA ASN A 68 5.30 -1.10 -0.46
C ASN A 68 4.63 0.02 0.35
N GLU A 69 3.44 -0.24 0.90
CA GLU A 69 2.74 0.71 1.77
C GLU A 69 3.51 0.98 3.06
N SER A 70 4.04 -0.07 3.69
CA SER A 70 4.89 0.03 4.88
C SER A 70 6.17 0.82 4.61
N PHE A 71 6.80 0.61 3.45
CA PHE A 71 7.96 1.40 3.04
C PHE A 71 7.61 2.88 2.81
N HIS A 72 6.53 3.16 2.07
CA HIS A 72 6.09 4.53 1.83
C HIS A 72 5.71 5.25 3.13
N HIS A 73 5.12 4.53 4.10
CA HIS A 73 4.84 5.07 5.42
C HIS A 73 6.11 5.58 6.11
N LEU A 74 7.22 4.81 6.07
CA LEU A 74 8.50 5.26 6.64
C LEU A 74 9.02 6.53 5.97
N ILE A 75 8.91 6.64 4.65
CA ILE A 75 9.30 7.87 3.94
C ILE A 75 8.45 9.05 4.42
N TRP A 76 7.13 8.88 4.51
CA TRP A 76 6.22 9.97 4.89
C TRP A 76 6.32 10.37 6.36
N GLU A 77 6.68 9.43 7.25
CA GLU A 77 7.00 9.72 8.65
C GLU A 77 8.21 10.67 8.77
N ARG A 78 9.21 10.51 7.89
CA ARG A 78 10.42 11.34 7.86
C ARG A 78 10.23 12.63 7.07
N CYS A 79 9.47 12.56 5.98
CA CYS A 79 9.20 13.64 5.05
C CYS A 79 7.69 13.70 4.76
N PRO A 80 6.91 14.39 5.61
CA PRO A 80 5.46 14.42 5.46
C PRO A 80 5.04 15.03 4.13
N LYS A 81 4.03 14.44 3.50
CA LYS A 81 3.48 14.90 2.20
C LYS A 81 2.88 16.31 2.26
N THR A 82 2.53 16.77 3.46
CA THR A 82 1.88 18.05 3.71
C THR A 82 2.85 19.22 3.80
N VAL A 83 4.16 18.96 3.79
CA VAL A 83 5.18 20.00 3.93
C VAL A 83 6.18 19.94 2.78
N PHE A 84 6.60 21.11 2.32
CA PHE A 84 7.68 21.19 1.34
C PHE A 84 9.01 20.82 2.01
N VAL A 85 9.73 19.88 1.40
CA VAL A 85 11.05 19.42 1.84
C VAL A 85 12.03 19.59 0.69
N GLY A 86 13.15 20.28 0.94
CA GLY A 86 14.20 20.44 -0.07
C GLY A 86 14.85 19.10 -0.46
N ARG A 87 15.32 18.99 -1.70
CA ARG A 87 15.85 17.75 -2.30
C ARG A 87 16.81 16.97 -1.40
N ARG A 88 17.82 17.64 -0.82
CA ARG A 88 18.82 16.98 0.04
C ARG A 88 18.20 16.31 1.28
N ARG A 89 17.20 16.94 1.89
CA ARG A 89 16.50 16.37 3.06
C ARG A 89 15.65 15.18 2.65
N LEU A 90 14.98 15.28 1.50
CA LEU A 90 14.20 14.16 0.95
C LEU A 90 15.09 12.95 0.65
N GLU A 91 16.24 13.16 0.00
CA GLU A 91 17.21 12.09 -0.27
C GLU A 91 17.68 11.40 1.02
N LEU A 92 18.04 12.16 2.06
CA LEU A 92 18.42 11.61 3.36
C LEU A 92 17.26 10.84 4.03
N GLY A 93 16.04 11.38 3.99
CA GLY A 93 14.85 10.71 4.53
C GLY A 93 14.56 9.39 3.83
N VAL A 94 14.74 9.33 2.51
CA VAL A 94 14.58 8.09 1.73
C VAL A 94 15.68 7.09 2.07
N PHE A 95 16.95 7.50 2.15
CA PHE A 95 18.05 6.60 2.52
C PHE A 95 17.85 6.02 3.93
N ASP A 96 17.42 6.84 4.88
CA ASP A 96 17.12 6.40 6.24
C ASP A 96 15.90 5.45 6.28
N ALA A 97 14.86 5.73 5.49
CA ALA A 97 13.71 4.82 5.37
C ALA A 97 14.12 3.45 4.79
N VAL A 98 14.94 3.42 3.75
CA VAL A 98 15.47 2.18 3.15
C VAL A 98 16.26 1.37 4.17
N LEU A 99 17.09 2.05 4.95
CA LEU A 99 17.93 1.43 5.97
C LEU A 99 17.08 0.78 7.08
N VAL A 100 16.10 1.51 7.61
CA VAL A 100 15.21 0.98 8.66
C VAL A 100 14.28 -0.10 8.13
N PHE A 101 13.77 0.03 6.90
CA PHE A 101 12.91 -0.97 6.30
C PHE A 101 13.61 -2.33 6.16
N ASN A 102 14.85 -2.32 5.65
CA ASN A 102 15.57 -3.55 5.35
C ASN A 102 16.27 -4.16 6.58
N GLY A 103 16.94 -3.35 7.40
CA GLY A 103 17.74 -3.86 8.52
C GLY A 103 17.21 -3.49 9.90
N GLY A 104 16.45 -2.40 10.00
CA GLY A 104 15.86 -1.95 11.27
C GLY A 104 16.57 -0.76 11.89
N GLU A 105 16.16 -0.42 13.10
CA GLU A 105 16.71 0.71 13.86
C GLU A 105 18.18 0.49 14.24
N SER A 106 18.60 -0.75 14.48
CA SER A 106 20.00 -1.06 14.78
C SER A 106 20.97 -0.72 13.64
N GLU A 107 20.52 -0.66 12.39
CA GLU A 107 21.36 -0.23 11.26
C GLU A 107 21.76 1.25 11.37
N ARG A 108 20.93 2.10 12.00
CA ARG A 108 21.28 3.52 12.20
C ARG A 108 22.51 3.66 13.09
N LEU A 109 22.70 2.72 14.03
CA LEU A 109 23.89 2.69 14.89
C LEU A 109 25.17 2.47 14.06
N LYS A 110 25.10 1.71 12.95
CA LYS A 110 26.25 1.51 12.06
C LYS A 110 26.58 2.79 11.28
N VAL A 111 25.56 3.51 10.84
CA VAL A 111 25.73 4.83 10.19
C VAL A 111 26.41 5.81 11.16
N LEU A 112 25.96 5.87 12.42
CA LEU A 112 26.59 6.72 13.43
C LEU A 112 28.07 6.37 13.62
N LYS A 113 28.40 5.08 13.74
CA LYS A 113 29.80 4.63 13.85
C LYS A 113 30.64 5.03 12.63
N ASN A 114 30.10 4.92 11.41
CA ASN A 114 30.78 5.34 10.19
C ASN A 114 31.01 6.86 10.12
N LEU A 115 30.21 7.65 10.84
CA LEU A 115 30.39 9.09 11.02
C LEU A 115 31.30 9.42 12.23
N ASN A 116 32.00 8.42 12.78
CA ASN A 116 32.81 8.53 13.99
C ASN A 116 32.03 8.97 15.25
N ILE A 117 30.73 8.68 15.29
CA ILE A 117 29.86 8.91 16.44
C ILE A 117 29.64 7.57 17.13
N ASN A 118 30.20 7.41 18.32
CA ASN A 118 29.99 6.21 19.13
C ASN A 118 28.62 6.26 19.82
N PRO A 119 27.69 5.35 19.51
CA PRO A 119 26.38 5.34 20.14
C PRO A 119 26.49 4.98 21.63
N GLY A 120 25.83 5.75 22.49
CA GLY A 120 25.77 5.48 23.92
C GLY A 120 24.90 4.26 24.26
N HIS A 121 25.03 3.75 25.49
CA HIS A 121 24.29 2.58 25.98
C HIS A 121 22.78 2.67 25.74
N HIS A 122 22.17 3.83 26.02
CA HIS A 122 20.73 4.01 25.84
C HIS A 122 20.29 3.98 24.37
N ALA A 123 21.08 4.53 23.45
CA ALA A 123 20.78 4.50 22.01
C ALA A 123 20.84 3.06 21.48
N ILE A 124 21.85 2.30 21.92
CA ILE A 124 21.99 0.88 21.59
C ILE A 124 20.78 0.09 22.11
N LYS A 125 20.46 0.23 23.40
CA LYS A 125 19.33 -0.46 24.03
C LYS A 125 18.00 -0.14 23.35
N PHE A 126 17.78 1.13 23.02
CA PHE A 126 16.58 1.58 22.31
C PHE A 126 16.46 0.90 20.94
N ALA A 127 17.48 0.98 20.10
CA ALA A 127 17.43 0.46 18.73
C ALA A 127 17.12 -1.04 18.70
N PHE A 128 17.81 -1.83 19.53
CA PHE A 128 17.54 -3.27 19.63
C PHE A 128 16.16 -3.58 20.22
N GLY A 129 15.65 -2.75 21.14
CA GLY A 129 14.30 -2.87 21.68
C GLY A 129 13.22 -2.65 20.61
N VAL A 130 13.38 -1.63 19.77
CA VAL A 130 12.47 -1.37 18.64
C VAL A 130 12.53 -2.51 17.63
N ASP A 131 13.72 -2.98 17.26
CA ASP A 131 13.88 -4.10 16.32
C ASP A 131 13.24 -5.39 16.84
N THR A 132 13.39 -5.67 18.13
CA THR A 132 12.74 -6.82 18.79
C THR A 132 11.22 -6.72 18.68
N ASN A 133 10.65 -5.55 18.95
CA ASN A 133 9.21 -5.33 18.83
C ASN A 133 8.71 -5.42 17.38
N ARG A 134 9.49 -4.92 16.42
CA ARG A 134 9.21 -5.06 14.98
C ARG A 134 9.11 -6.52 14.58
N ILE A 135 10.09 -7.35 14.98
CA ILE A 135 10.09 -8.80 14.68
C ILE A 135 8.91 -9.48 15.36
N LYS A 136 8.64 -9.20 16.64
CA LYS A 136 7.47 -9.75 17.35
C LYS A 136 6.15 -9.45 16.64
N ARG A 137 5.96 -8.20 16.21
CA ARG A 137 4.77 -7.79 15.43
C ARG A 137 4.70 -8.48 14.08
N SER A 138 5.83 -8.68 13.41
CA SER A 138 5.88 -9.41 12.13
C SER A 138 5.49 -10.88 12.30
N VAL A 139 5.99 -11.55 13.34
CA VAL A 139 5.64 -12.94 13.65
C VAL A 139 4.16 -13.06 13.98
N TYR A 140 3.65 -12.20 14.87
CA TYR A 140 2.24 -12.17 15.23
C TYR A 140 1.33 -11.85 14.03
N GLY A 141 1.73 -10.90 13.18
CA GLY A 141 0.98 -10.54 11.96
C GLY A 141 0.96 -11.63 10.89
N GLY A 142 1.97 -12.50 10.88
CA GLY A 142 2.10 -13.67 10.01
C GLY A 142 1.43 -14.94 10.54
N ASP A 143 0.96 -14.94 11.79
CA ASP A 143 0.24 -16.06 12.39
C ASP A 143 -1.08 -16.31 11.64
N LEU A 144 -1.32 -17.57 11.23
CA LEU A 144 -2.47 -17.95 10.42
C LEU A 144 -3.79 -17.70 11.12
N ASP A 145 -3.84 -17.89 12.44
CA ASP A 145 -5.03 -17.65 13.26
C ASP A 145 -5.35 -16.14 13.31
N HIS A 146 -4.31 -15.32 13.46
CA HIS A 146 -4.45 -13.87 13.42
C HIS A 146 -4.83 -13.37 12.02
N ILE A 147 -4.27 -13.95 10.95
CA ILE A 147 -4.66 -13.66 9.56
C ILE A 147 -6.13 -14.02 9.32
N ALA A 148 -6.57 -15.19 9.77
CA ALA A 148 -7.95 -15.65 9.64
C ALA A 148 -8.93 -14.74 10.42
N SER A 149 -8.58 -14.37 11.65
CA SER A 149 -9.35 -13.42 12.46
C SER A 149 -9.50 -12.06 11.77
N ARG A 150 -8.42 -11.51 11.20
CA ARG A 150 -8.49 -10.28 10.40
C ARG A 150 -9.41 -10.42 9.19
N ARG A 151 -9.31 -11.51 8.43
CA ARG A 151 -10.17 -11.76 7.25
C ARG A 151 -11.65 -11.81 7.64
N ASN A 152 -11.98 -12.48 8.74
CA ASN A 152 -13.36 -12.56 9.23
C ASN A 152 -13.88 -11.20 9.67
N LYS A 153 -13.05 -10.39 10.35
CA LYS A 153 -13.41 -9.02 10.74
C LYS A 153 -13.64 -8.13 9.51
N SER A 154 -12.77 -8.20 8.50
CA SER A 154 -12.95 -7.47 7.24
C SER A 154 -14.21 -7.89 6.48
N ALA A 155 -14.57 -9.17 6.51
CA ALA A 155 -15.80 -9.67 5.88
C ALA A 155 -17.08 -9.24 6.62
N SER A 156 -17.00 -8.97 7.92
CA SER A 156 -18.13 -8.50 8.74
C SER A 156 -18.39 -6.99 8.68
N VAL A 157 -17.47 -6.20 8.13
CA VAL A 157 -17.61 -4.75 8.02
C VAL A 157 -18.29 -4.43 6.69
N ALA A 158 -19.42 -3.72 6.74
CA ALA A 158 -20.10 -3.24 5.53
C ALA A 158 -19.15 -2.32 4.73
N PRO A 159 -19.12 -2.42 3.39
CA PRO A 159 -18.27 -1.56 2.57
C PRO A 159 -18.67 -0.09 2.77
N ASP A 160 -17.81 0.68 3.43
CA ASP A 160 -17.95 2.13 3.55
C ASP A 160 -17.13 2.80 2.45
N ASP A 161 -17.81 3.13 1.35
CA ASP A 161 -17.23 3.81 0.19
C ASP A 161 -16.72 5.24 0.54
N ASN A 162 -17.06 5.80 1.71
CA ASN A 162 -16.66 7.14 2.11
C ASN A 162 -15.36 7.19 2.93
N ASN A 163 -14.75 6.06 3.27
CA ASN A 163 -13.60 6.02 4.16
C ASN A 163 -12.47 5.10 3.66
N TYR A 164 -12.13 5.21 2.38
CA TYR A 164 -10.88 4.62 1.87
C TYR A 164 -9.67 5.38 2.45
N CYS A 165 -9.19 4.95 3.62
CA CYS A 165 -7.89 5.34 4.13
C CYS A 165 -6.81 4.42 3.54
N ALA A 166 -6.10 4.90 2.52
CA ALA A 166 -4.85 4.28 2.10
C ALA A 166 -3.86 4.30 3.28
N GLY A 167 -3.53 3.12 3.84
CA GLY A 167 -2.58 2.97 4.94
C GLY A 167 -3.18 2.77 6.34
N GLY A 168 -4.44 2.34 6.45
CA GLY A 168 -5.01 1.90 7.74
C GLY A 168 -4.48 0.52 8.15
N PHE A 169 -3.30 0.48 8.77
CA PHE A 169 -2.84 -0.63 9.62
C PHE A 169 -2.84 -0.17 11.08
#